data_AF-A0A3M7L4X3-F1
#
_entry.id   AF-A0A3M7L4X3-F1
#
_cell.length_a   1.000
_cell.length_b   1.000
_cell.length_c   1.000
_cell.angle_alpha   90.00
_cell.angle_beta   90.00
_cell.angle_gamma   90.00
#
_symmetry.space_group_name_H-M   'P 1'
#
loop_
_entity.id
_entity.type
_entity.pdbx_description
1 polymer ?
#
loop_
_entity_poly.entity_id
_entity_poly.type
_entity_poly.pdbx_seq_one_letter_code
_entity_poly.pdbx_strand_id
1 'polypeptide(L)'
;GATPLFLAGTAGVRRLAEADQAALLGDARRVLAVSGFLFQPGWASTISGQEEGVYGWVALNYEEQRLAHSATLPTLGSLDLGGSSLEVCFEAEPEAMPPPSRVAIQVLGRSYSLFCHVHHGFGLNDAFSRSVSALLAQQGAAAAAAAAGAGARERSGAPLPPSPQASLLLNRTAPEAGAQSGLARREGRPGDGAGGGARRRLAQRGDGASTSTGASTSTGA
;
A
#
# COMPACT_ATOMS: atom_id res chain seq x y z
N GLY A 1 35.49 -10.25 19.99
CA GLY A 1 34.98 -11.48 19.35
C GLY A 1 35.31 -11.48 17.86
N ALA A 2 35.03 -12.58 17.16
CA ALA A 2 35.15 -12.67 15.70
C ALA A 2 33.81 -12.36 14.97
N THR A 3 32.68 -12.45 15.69
CA THR A 3 31.35 -12.26 15.12
C THR A 3 30.96 -10.77 15.13
N PRO A 4 30.73 -10.14 13.97
CA PRO A 4 30.33 -8.74 13.88
C PRO A 4 28.87 -8.54 14.31
N LEU A 5 28.58 -7.42 14.96
CA LEU A 5 27.26 -7.06 15.46
C LEU A 5 26.83 -5.68 14.95
N PHE A 6 25.66 -5.61 14.31
CA PHE A 6 25.09 -4.39 13.76
C PHE A 6 23.73 -4.13 14.41
N LEU A 7 23.38 -2.85 14.59
CA LEU A 7 22.06 -2.41 15.07
C LEU A 7 21.54 -1.32 14.13
N ALA A 8 20.38 -1.57 13.53
CA ALA A 8 19.73 -0.64 12.63
C ALA A 8 18.39 -0.19 13.22
N GLY A 9 18.28 1.08 13.60
CA GLY A 9 17.02 1.71 13.98
C GLY A 9 16.21 2.08 12.74
N THR A 10 14.91 1.77 12.73
CA THR A 10 14.03 2.00 11.57
C THR A 10 13.05 3.16 11.82
N ALA A 11 11.86 3.14 11.20
CA ALA A 11 10.88 4.24 11.23
C ALA A 11 10.52 4.71 12.64
N GLY A 12 10.43 3.79 13.61
CA GLY A 12 10.14 4.14 15.00
C GLY A 12 11.19 5.07 15.61
N VAL A 13 12.48 4.83 15.30
CA VAL A 13 13.58 5.68 15.76
C VAL A 13 13.62 6.99 14.97
N ARG A 14 13.43 6.95 13.64
CA ARG A 14 13.40 8.14 12.76
C ARG A 14 12.39 9.20 13.20
N ARG A 15 11.32 8.78 13.90
CA ARG A 15 10.25 9.67 14.39
C ARG A 15 10.57 10.41 15.68
N LEU A 16 11.59 9.97 16.41
CA LEU A 16 12.00 10.64 17.65
C LEU A 16 12.70 11.96 17.32
N ALA A 17 12.74 12.89 18.27
CA ALA A 17 13.57 14.09 18.14
C ALA A 17 15.05 13.69 18.03
N GLU A 18 15.87 14.48 17.34
CA GLU A 18 17.29 14.15 17.11
C GLU A 18 18.07 13.88 18.41
N ALA A 19 17.78 14.65 19.47
CA ALA A 19 18.37 14.45 20.79
C ALA A 19 18.01 13.08 21.39
N ASP A 20 16.76 12.65 21.25
CA ASP A 20 16.28 11.36 21.76
C ASP A 20 16.84 10.20 20.94
N GLN A 21 16.96 10.36 19.60
CA GLN A 21 17.65 9.38 18.75
C GLN A 21 19.11 9.21 19.16
N ALA A 22 19.81 10.33 19.38
CA ALA A 22 21.21 10.33 19.79
C ALA A 22 21.40 9.69 21.17
N ALA A 23 20.52 9.99 22.13
CA ALA A 23 20.54 9.38 23.45
C ALA A 23 20.30 7.86 23.38
N LEU A 24 19.24 7.42 22.69
CA LEU A 24 18.89 6.01 22.52
C LEU A 24 20.03 5.22 21.87
N LEU A 25 20.56 5.71 20.75
CA LEU A 25 21.67 5.05 20.05
C LEU A 25 22.97 5.11 20.87
N GLY A 26 23.20 6.19 21.63
CA GLY A 26 24.31 6.29 22.57
C GLY A 26 24.27 5.20 23.62
N ASP A 27 23.11 4.98 24.22
CA ASP A 27 22.89 3.93 25.21
C ASP A 27 23.08 2.54 24.61
N ALA A 28 22.50 2.28 23.43
CA ALA A 28 22.70 1.04 22.69
C ALA A 28 24.19 0.78 22.41
N ARG A 29 24.93 1.78 21.91
CA ARG A 29 26.37 1.65 21.66
C ARG A 29 27.16 1.29 22.91
N ARG A 30 26.83 1.85 24.08
CA ARG A 30 27.49 1.49 25.35
C ARG A 30 27.29 0.03 25.70
N VAL A 31 26.06 -0.48 25.54
CA VAL A 31 25.76 -1.91 25.79
C VAL A 31 26.48 -2.81 24.78
N LEU A 32 26.42 -2.46 23.49
CA LEU A 32 27.04 -3.27 22.43
C LEU A 32 28.56 -3.30 22.53
N ALA A 33 29.20 -2.22 22.99
CA ALA A 33 30.65 -2.14 23.16
C ALA A 33 31.22 -3.13 24.18
N VAL A 34 30.44 -3.52 25.21
CA VAL A 34 30.87 -4.46 26.25
C VAL A 34 30.30 -5.87 26.06
N SER A 35 29.62 -6.13 24.95
CA SER A 35 28.91 -7.39 24.68
C SER A 35 29.81 -8.59 24.37
N GLY A 36 31.10 -8.37 24.09
CA GLY A 36 32.04 -9.41 23.65
C GLY A 36 32.05 -9.70 22.14
N PHE A 37 31.04 -9.22 21.39
CA PHE A 37 30.99 -9.25 19.93
C PHE A 37 32.00 -8.28 19.30
N LEU A 38 32.31 -8.46 18.01
CA LEU A 38 33.03 -7.45 17.24
C LEU A 38 32.04 -6.32 16.94
N PHE A 39 32.29 -5.14 17.50
CA PHE A 39 31.40 -3.99 17.36
C PHE A 39 32.18 -2.72 17.10
N GLN A 40 31.62 -1.84 16.25
CA GLN A 40 32.10 -0.49 16.02
C GLN A 40 30.94 0.49 16.27
N PRO A 41 31.16 1.67 16.89
CA PRO A 41 30.08 2.60 17.19
C PRO A 41 29.20 2.99 15.99
N GLY A 42 29.80 3.07 14.80
CA GLY A 42 29.10 3.38 13.55
C GLY A 42 28.19 2.25 13.03
N TRP A 43 28.29 1.03 13.57
CA TRP A 43 27.43 -0.10 13.21
C TRP A 43 26.09 -0.09 13.97
N ALA A 44 25.94 0.83 14.93
CA ALA A 44 24.66 1.17 15.53
C ALA A 44 24.20 2.53 15.01
N SER A 45 23.23 2.53 14.10
CA SER A 45 22.73 3.74 13.44
C SER A 45 21.24 3.63 13.12
N THR A 46 20.62 4.77 12.83
CA THR A 46 19.30 4.79 12.21
C THR A 46 19.48 4.66 10.70
N ILE A 47 18.85 3.67 10.07
CA ILE A 47 18.85 3.53 8.62
C ILE A 47 17.71 4.36 8.03
N SER A 48 17.85 4.80 6.78
CA SER A 48 16.77 5.37 5.99
C SER A 48 15.75 4.28 5.60
N GLY A 49 14.52 4.67 5.25
CA GLY A 49 13.55 3.69 4.73
C GLY A 49 13.96 3.12 3.35
N GLN A 50 14.81 3.84 2.60
CA GLN A 50 15.37 3.31 1.36
C GLN A 50 16.39 2.20 1.62
N GLU A 51 17.30 2.40 2.58
CA GLU A 51 18.21 1.34 3.02
C GLU A 51 17.45 0.12 3.55
N GLU A 52 16.40 0.35 4.34
CA GLU A 52 15.51 -0.71 4.85
C GLU A 52 14.88 -1.53 3.71
N GLY A 53 14.31 -0.86 2.70
CA GLY A 53 13.76 -1.51 1.51
C GLY A 53 14.81 -2.26 0.70
N VAL A 54 16.01 -1.68 0.52
CA VAL A 54 17.13 -2.33 -0.19
C VAL A 54 17.59 -3.58 0.55
N TYR A 55 17.76 -3.52 1.87
CA TYR A 55 18.17 -4.68 2.66
C TYR A 55 17.13 -5.80 2.61
N GLY A 56 15.84 -5.47 2.67
CA GLY A 56 14.76 -6.44 2.46
C GLY A 56 14.79 -7.07 1.08
N TRP A 57 14.99 -6.27 0.03
CA TRP A 57 15.12 -6.77 -1.35
C TRP A 57 16.33 -7.68 -1.54
N VAL A 58 17.49 -7.31 -0.95
CA VAL A 58 18.71 -8.12 -0.99
C VAL A 58 18.49 -9.44 -0.26
N ALA A 59 17.92 -9.41 0.94
CA ALA A 59 17.66 -10.63 1.72
C ALA A 59 16.73 -11.61 0.96
N LEU A 60 15.62 -11.09 0.43
CA LEU A 60 14.67 -11.89 -0.35
C LEU A 60 15.32 -12.54 -1.57
N ASN A 61 16.02 -11.76 -2.38
CA ASN A 61 16.60 -12.27 -3.62
C ASN A 61 17.84 -13.13 -3.38
N TYR A 62 18.56 -12.92 -2.28
CA TYR A 62 19.65 -13.80 -1.88
C TYR A 62 19.13 -15.19 -1.52
N GLU A 63 18.10 -15.25 -0.67
CA GLU A 63 17.46 -16.51 -0.25
C GLU A 63 16.88 -17.27 -1.45
N GLU A 64 16.26 -16.54 -2.38
CA GLU A 64 15.68 -17.08 -3.61
C GLU A 64 16.73 -17.36 -4.72
N GLN A 65 18.02 -17.16 -4.44
CA GLN A 65 19.15 -17.42 -5.35
C GLN A 65 19.05 -16.62 -6.67
N ARG A 66 18.49 -15.41 -6.60
CA ARG A 66 18.31 -14.47 -7.71
C ARG A 66 19.40 -13.39 -7.76
N LEU A 67 20.28 -13.34 -6.77
CA LEU A 67 21.43 -12.42 -6.70
C LEU A 67 22.72 -13.13 -7.13
N ALA A 68 22.98 -13.18 -8.44
CA ALA A 68 24.28 -13.55 -8.98
C ALA A 68 24.34 -13.22 -10.47
N HIS A 69 25.55 -13.17 -11.03
CA HIS A 69 25.72 -13.13 -12.49
C HIS A 69 25.18 -14.39 -13.17
N SER A 70 25.20 -15.53 -12.48
CA SER A 70 24.65 -16.80 -12.97
C SER A 70 23.15 -16.96 -12.77
N ALA A 71 22.48 -16.01 -12.09
CA ALA A 71 21.04 -16.08 -11.89
C ALA A 71 20.31 -15.91 -13.22
N THR A 72 19.48 -16.89 -13.58
CA THR A 72 18.73 -16.91 -14.85
C THR A 72 17.32 -16.34 -14.71
N LEU A 73 16.84 -16.18 -13.48
CA LEU A 73 15.51 -15.67 -13.19
C LEU A 73 15.56 -14.17 -12.87
N PRO A 74 14.50 -13.42 -13.19
CA PRO A 74 14.37 -12.03 -12.76
C PRO A 74 14.32 -11.95 -11.23
N THR A 75 14.73 -10.81 -10.70
CA THR A 75 14.61 -10.52 -9.27
C THR A 75 13.15 -10.34 -8.88
N LEU A 76 12.84 -10.58 -7.61
CA LEU A 76 11.54 -10.32 -7.01
C LEU A 76 11.52 -8.92 -6.43
N GLY A 77 10.33 -8.31 -6.40
CA GLY A 77 10.08 -7.13 -5.60
C GLY A 77 9.79 -7.49 -4.14
N SER A 78 10.23 -6.63 -3.21
CA SER A 78 9.94 -6.73 -1.79
C SER A 78 8.93 -5.68 -1.35
N LEU A 79 8.02 -6.09 -0.47
CA LEU A 79 7.07 -5.24 0.24
C LEU A 79 7.26 -5.50 1.73
N ASP A 80 7.69 -4.49 2.48
CA ASP A 80 7.84 -4.59 3.93
C ASP A 80 6.85 -3.65 4.62
N LEU A 81 5.91 -4.23 5.36
CA LEU A 81 4.89 -3.49 6.10
C LEU A 81 5.29 -3.41 7.57
N GLY A 82 6.05 -2.37 7.91
CA GLY A 82 6.43 -2.07 9.27
C GLY A 82 5.29 -1.47 10.11
N GLY A 83 5.60 -1.08 11.35
CA GLY A 83 4.63 -0.44 12.24
C GLY A 83 4.27 0.99 11.83
N SER A 84 5.20 1.72 11.20
CA SER A 84 5.04 3.15 10.88
C SER A 84 5.22 3.48 9.39
N SER A 85 5.89 2.62 8.63
CA SER A 85 6.09 2.79 7.19
C SER A 85 5.78 1.51 6.43
N LEU A 86 5.61 1.69 5.12
CA LEU A 86 5.59 0.63 4.13
C LEU A 86 6.72 0.90 3.12
N GLU A 87 7.59 -0.05 2.92
CA GLU A 87 8.72 0.00 2.02
C GLU A 87 8.43 -0.88 0.79
N VAL A 88 8.56 -0.30 -0.40
CA VAL A 88 8.37 -0.99 -1.68
C VAL A 88 9.68 -0.92 -2.44
N CYS A 89 10.29 -2.06 -2.78
CA CYS A 89 11.59 -2.08 -3.44
C CYS A 89 11.67 -3.17 -4.52
N PHE A 90 12.04 -2.84 -5.76
CA PHE A 90 12.14 -3.79 -6.87
C PHE A 90 13.10 -3.30 -7.96
N GLU A 91 13.66 -4.20 -8.76
CA GLU A 91 14.51 -3.85 -9.91
C GLU A 91 13.65 -3.26 -11.03
N ALA A 92 14.07 -2.12 -11.58
CA ALA A 92 13.38 -1.45 -12.68
C ALA A 92 14.35 -0.65 -13.55
N GLU A 93 13.94 -0.40 -14.80
CA GLU A 93 14.69 0.42 -15.72
C GLU A 93 14.80 1.86 -15.20
N PRO A 94 16.02 2.46 -15.19
CA PRO A 94 16.24 3.81 -14.67
C PRO A 94 15.21 4.82 -15.19
N GLU A 95 14.92 4.82 -16.48
CA GLU A 95 14.06 5.77 -17.17
C GLU A 95 12.60 5.74 -16.68
N ALA A 96 12.17 4.61 -16.10
CA ALA A 96 10.83 4.44 -15.55
C ALA A 96 10.67 4.96 -14.11
N MET A 97 11.76 5.42 -13.47
CA MET A 97 11.78 5.75 -12.04
C MET A 97 12.05 7.23 -11.76
N PRO A 98 11.26 7.87 -10.87
CA PRO A 98 11.57 9.21 -10.39
C PRO A 98 12.88 9.19 -9.59
N PRO A 99 13.80 10.18 -9.75
CA PRO A 99 15.10 10.18 -9.10
C PRO A 99 15.08 9.98 -7.57
N PRO A 100 14.13 10.55 -6.81
CA PRO A 100 14.07 10.35 -5.36
C PRO A 100 13.89 8.90 -4.93
N SER A 101 13.34 8.03 -5.77
CA SER A 101 13.10 6.62 -5.46
C SER A 101 14.08 5.68 -6.19
N ARG A 102 15.05 6.22 -6.94
CA ARG A 102 16.00 5.41 -7.70
C ARG A 102 17.23 5.13 -6.84
N VAL A 103 17.57 3.86 -6.66
CA VAL A 103 18.75 3.42 -5.90
C VAL A 103 19.61 2.51 -6.77
N ALA A 104 20.89 2.85 -6.92
CA ALA A 104 21.85 2.00 -7.61
C ALA A 104 22.72 1.26 -6.58
N ILE A 105 22.81 -0.06 -6.71
CA ILE A 105 23.60 -0.90 -5.78
C ILE A 105 24.47 -1.90 -6.55
N GLN A 106 25.52 -2.38 -5.89
CA GLN A 106 26.31 -3.52 -6.36
C GLN A 106 26.28 -4.63 -5.32
N VAL A 107 25.81 -5.80 -5.72
CA VAL A 107 25.68 -6.98 -4.85
C VAL A 107 26.21 -8.19 -5.61
N LEU A 108 27.12 -8.94 -4.98
CA LEU A 108 27.72 -10.17 -5.53
C LEU A 108 28.28 -9.98 -6.96
N GLY A 109 28.90 -8.83 -7.22
CA GLY A 109 29.56 -8.51 -8.49
C GLY A 109 28.61 -8.07 -9.62
N ARG A 110 27.31 -7.90 -9.37
CA ARG A 110 26.34 -7.37 -10.33
C ARG A 110 25.79 -6.02 -9.86
N SER A 111 25.62 -5.10 -10.81
CA SER A 111 24.95 -3.82 -10.57
C SER A 111 23.45 -3.97 -10.76
N TYR A 112 22.67 -3.36 -9.86
CA TYR A 112 21.21 -3.33 -9.91
C TYR A 112 20.72 -1.89 -9.82
N SER A 113 19.66 -1.60 -10.57
CA SER A 113 18.93 -0.33 -10.53
C SER A 113 17.56 -0.61 -9.92
N LEU A 114 17.32 -0.08 -8.73
CA LEU A 114 16.13 -0.38 -7.94
C LEU A 114 15.22 0.85 -7.83
N PHE A 115 13.92 0.62 -7.92
CA PHE A 115 12.90 1.52 -7.40
C PHE A 115 12.72 1.16 -5.94
N CYS A 116 13.06 2.05 -5.00
CA CYS A 116 12.79 1.87 -3.58
C CYS A 116 12.14 3.12 -3.00
N HIS A 117 10.88 2.98 -2.59
CA HIS A 117 10.04 4.06 -2.10
C HIS A 117 9.46 3.73 -0.72
N VAL A 118 9.29 4.77 0.08
CA VAL A 118 8.85 4.68 1.47
C VAL A 118 7.53 5.43 1.63
N HIS A 119 6.48 4.71 2.00
CA HIS A 119 5.20 5.29 2.35
C HIS A 119 5.13 5.52 3.87
N HIS A 120 5.53 6.71 4.30
CA HIS A 120 5.47 7.11 5.71
C HIS A 120 4.01 7.16 6.22
N GLY A 121 3.75 6.65 7.42
CA GLY A 121 2.42 6.63 8.03
C GLY A 121 1.46 5.60 7.43
N PHE A 122 1.96 4.73 6.53
CA PHE A 122 1.25 3.58 5.97
C PHE A 122 1.64 2.25 6.61
N GLY A 123 2.55 2.27 7.59
CA GLY A 123 2.77 1.11 8.44
C GLY A 123 1.52 0.79 9.27
N LEU A 124 1.45 -0.45 9.76
CA LEU A 124 0.25 -1.01 10.37
C LEU A 124 -0.32 -0.16 11.51
N ASN A 125 0.53 0.28 12.44
CA ASN A 125 0.10 1.01 13.65
C ASN A 125 -0.37 2.42 13.31
N ASP A 126 0.36 3.10 12.42
CA ASP A 126 0.02 4.47 12.01
C ASP A 126 -1.24 4.49 11.14
N ALA A 127 -1.36 3.55 10.19
CA ALA A 127 -2.53 3.41 9.35
C ALA A 127 -3.78 3.08 10.20
N PHE A 128 -3.64 2.21 11.20
CA PHE A 128 -4.71 1.91 12.15
C PHE A 128 -5.11 3.15 12.96
N SER A 129 -4.14 3.84 13.56
CA SER A 129 -4.39 5.04 14.38
C SER A 129 -5.07 6.15 13.57
N ARG A 130 -4.65 6.35 12.32
CA ARG A 130 -5.29 7.28 11.38
C ARG A 130 -6.72 6.87 11.04
N SER A 131 -6.96 5.58 10.83
CA SER A 131 -8.30 5.06 10.52
C SER A 131 -9.28 5.27 11.67
N VAL A 132 -8.84 4.99 12.90
CA VAL A 132 -9.64 5.26 14.11
C VAL A 132 -9.92 6.74 14.27
N SER A 133 -8.90 7.59 14.11
CA SER A 133 -9.05 9.05 14.22
C SER A 133 -10.04 9.61 13.18
N ALA A 134 -9.96 9.13 11.94
CA ALA A 134 -10.88 9.52 10.88
C ALA A 134 -12.33 9.11 11.17
N LEU A 135 -12.54 7.90 11.70
CA LEU A 135 -13.86 7.41 12.07
C LEU A 135 -14.48 8.26 13.20
N LEU A 136 -13.71 8.56 14.25
CA LEU A 136 -14.18 9.39 15.35
C LEU A 136 -14.51 10.82 14.89
N ALA A 137 -13.70 11.39 14.01
CA ALA A 137 -13.97 12.72 13.43
C ALA A 137 -15.27 12.73 12.61
N GLN A 138 -15.53 11.69 11.82
CA GLN A 138 -16.77 11.55 11.07
C GLN A 138 -17.99 11.42 11.98
N GLN A 139 -17.88 10.63 13.06
CA GLN A 139 -18.96 10.50 14.05
C GLN A 139 -19.25 11.82 14.76
N GLY A 140 -18.20 12.55 15.17
CA GLY A 140 -18.34 13.87 15.79
C GLY A 140 -18.99 14.89 14.85
N ALA A 141 -18.57 14.92 13.58
CA ALA A 141 -19.16 15.80 12.57
C ALA A 141 -20.64 15.48 12.31
N ALA A 142 -21.00 14.19 12.23
CA ALA A 142 -22.38 13.75 12.07
C ALA A 142 -23.25 14.14 13.28
N ALA A 143 -22.75 13.96 14.49
CA ALA A 143 -23.45 14.35 15.72
C ALA A 143 -23.66 15.88 15.80
N ALA A 144 -22.64 16.67 15.44
CA ALA A 144 -22.73 18.13 15.41
C ALA A 144 -23.76 18.62 14.37
N ALA A 145 -23.78 18.01 13.18
CA ALA A 145 -24.76 18.32 12.15
C ALA A 145 -26.19 17.99 12.59
N ALA A 146 -26.40 16.86 13.27
CA ALA A 146 -27.69 16.48 13.82
C ALA A 146 -28.18 17.46 14.90
N ALA A 147 -27.28 17.90 15.79
CA ALA A 147 -27.59 18.88 16.83
C ALA A 147 -27.94 20.26 16.24
N ALA A 148 -27.20 20.71 15.21
CA ALA A 148 -27.48 21.97 14.51
C ALA A 148 -28.85 21.92 13.77
N GLY A 149 -29.19 20.78 13.16
CA GLY A 149 -30.50 20.58 12.52
C GLY A 149 -31.68 20.54 13.50
N ALA A 150 -31.46 20.04 14.73
CA ALA A 150 -32.46 20.04 15.79
C ALA A 150 -32.73 21.46 16.34
N GLY A 151 -31.68 22.24 16.59
CA GLY A 151 -31.81 23.63 17.08
C GLY A 151 -32.48 24.58 16.08
N ALA A 152 -32.37 24.30 14.77
CA ALA A 152 -33.08 25.06 13.73
C ALA A 152 -34.59 24.79 13.73
N ARG A 153 -35.04 23.57 14.06
CA ARG A 153 -36.47 23.22 14.16
C ARG A 153 -37.13 23.83 15.39
N GLU A 154 -36.41 23.94 16.50
CA GLU A 154 -36.93 24.49 17.75
C GLU A 154 -37.09 26.03 17.71
N ARG A 155 -36.26 26.74 16.93
CA ARG A 155 -36.37 28.20 16.73
C ARG A 155 -37.40 28.63 15.69
N SER A 156 -37.96 27.69 14.92
CA SER A 156 -38.94 27.99 13.87
C SER A 156 -40.36 28.25 14.40
N GLY A 157 -40.63 28.08 15.71
CA GLY A 157 -41.96 28.33 16.28
C GLY A 157 -43.10 27.56 15.59
N ALA A 158 -42.79 26.46 14.90
CA ALA A 158 -43.81 25.62 14.28
C ALA A 158 -44.60 24.93 15.41
N PRO A 159 -45.95 24.93 15.38
CA PRO A 159 -46.73 24.32 16.44
C PRO A 159 -46.35 22.84 16.57
N LEU A 160 -46.21 22.34 17.81
CA LEU A 160 -46.08 20.92 18.02
C LEU A 160 -47.25 20.20 17.33
N PRO A 161 -46.99 19.13 16.54
CA PRO A 161 -48.08 18.32 16.02
C PRO A 161 -48.88 17.76 17.21
N PRO A 162 -50.22 17.69 17.10
CA PRO A 162 -51.05 17.23 18.20
C PRO A 162 -50.68 15.79 18.56
N SER A 163 -50.81 15.48 19.86
CA SER A 163 -50.51 14.14 20.37
C SER A 163 -51.29 13.05 19.63
N PRO A 164 -50.80 11.80 19.57
CA PRO A 164 -51.43 10.69 18.82
C PRO A 164 -52.89 10.42 19.20
N GLN A 165 -53.35 10.92 20.34
CA GLN A 165 -54.72 10.77 20.83
C GLN A 165 -55.73 11.69 20.12
N ALA A 166 -55.28 12.74 19.42
CA ALA A 166 -56.16 13.67 18.69
C ALA A 166 -56.58 13.15 17.30
N SER A 167 -55.81 12.23 16.69
CA SER A 167 -56.06 11.72 15.34
C SER A 167 -57.19 10.68 15.26
N LEU A 168 -57.71 10.22 16.39
CA LEU A 168 -58.75 9.17 16.48
C LEU A 168 -60.20 9.68 16.36
N LEU A 169 -60.42 11.01 16.39
CA LEU A 169 -61.78 11.59 16.40
C LEU A 169 -62.29 12.08 15.02
N LEU A 170 -61.48 12.02 13.96
CA LEU A 170 -61.82 12.61 12.66
C LEU A 170 -62.23 11.62 11.56
N ASN A 171 -62.30 10.31 11.84
CA ASN A 171 -62.57 9.32 10.80
C ASN A 171 -63.83 8.47 11.06
N ARG A 172 -64.98 9.12 11.25
CA ARG A 172 -66.30 8.47 11.23
C ARG A 172 -67.33 9.29 10.45
N THR A 173 -67.28 9.21 9.12
CA THR A 173 -68.44 9.31 8.21
C THR A 173 -68.08 8.78 6.81
N ALA A 174 -68.45 7.51 6.55
CA ALA A 174 -68.90 6.76 5.34
C ALA A 174 -68.90 7.38 3.91
N PRO A 175 -69.19 6.62 2.81
CA PRO A 175 -69.15 5.16 2.55
C PRO A 175 -68.47 4.75 1.19
N GLU A 176 -68.46 3.42 0.96
CA GLU A 176 -67.93 2.64 -0.18
C GLU A 176 -68.66 2.81 -1.53
N ALA A 177 -67.95 2.57 -2.65
CA ALA A 177 -68.47 1.91 -3.85
C ALA A 177 -67.36 1.40 -4.80
N GLY A 178 -67.47 0.15 -5.24
CA GLY A 178 -67.09 -0.25 -6.60
C GLY A 178 -65.80 -1.07 -6.79
N ALA A 179 -65.89 -2.38 -6.56
CA ALA A 179 -64.91 -3.36 -7.01
C ALA A 179 -64.94 -3.56 -8.54
N GLN A 180 -63.79 -3.84 -9.15
CA GLN A 180 -63.67 -4.83 -10.22
C GLN A 180 -62.23 -5.35 -10.38
N SER A 181 -62.18 -6.62 -10.78
CA SER A 181 -61.15 -7.63 -10.54
C SER A 181 -60.22 -7.88 -11.72
N GLY A 182 -58.98 -8.30 -11.45
CA GLY A 182 -58.08 -8.88 -12.45
C GLY A 182 -56.99 -9.74 -11.82
N LEU A 183 -57.30 -11.02 -11.61
CA LEU A 183 -56.37 -12.08 -11.19
C LEU A 183 -55.64 -12.67 -12.40
N ALA A 184 -54.30 -12.73 -12.37
CA ALA A 184 -53.55 -13.82 -13.00
C ALA A 184 -52.19 -14.04 -12.33
N ARG A 185 -52.09 -15.18 -11.63
CA ARG A 185 -50.88 -15.99 -11.33
C ARG A 185 -50.16 -16.38 -12.65
N ARG A 186 -48.92 -16.86 -12.76
CA ARG A 186 -47.95 -17.51 -11.85
C ARG A 186 -46.58 -17.59 -12.56
N GLU A 187 -45.51 -17.55 -11.76
CA GLU A 187 -44.22 -18.28 -11.82
C GLU A 187 -43.69 -18.94 -13.12
N GLY A 188 -42.37 -18.84 -13.35
CA GLY A 188 -41.62 -19.88 -14.08
C GLY A 188 -40.26 -19.49 -14.71
N ARG A 189 -39.21 -19.55 -13.87
CA ARG A 189 -37.76 -19.86 -14.03
C ARG A 189 -37.06 -20.17 -15.41
N PRO A 190 -35.69 -20.20 -15.42
CA PRO A 190 -34.81 -19.82 -16.54
C PRO A 190 -34.33 -21.00 -17.41
N GLY A 191 -33.69 -20.68 -18.54
CA GLY A 191 -32.99 -21.65 -19.38
C GLY A 191 -31.93 -21.01 -20.30
N ASP A 192 -30.77 -21.63 -20.26
CA ASP A 192 -29.54 -21.56 -21.07
C ASP A 192 -29.62 -21.13 -22.54
N GLY A 193 -28.49 -20.64 -23.08
CA GLY A 193 -28.27 -20.66 -24.53
C GLY A 193 -27.13 -19.80 -25.09
N ALA A 194 -25.91 -20.34 -25.03
CA ALA A 194 -24.75 -20.16 -25.90
C ALA A 194 -24.76 -19.19 -27.12
N GLY A 195 -23.59 -18.54 -27.33
CA GLY A 195 -22.80 -18.79 -28.55
C GLY A 195 -22.69 -17.67 -29.61
N GLY A 196 -21.46 -17.17 -29.80
CA GLY A 196 -21.02 -16.37 -30.96
C GLY A 196 -20.12 -15.22 -30.50
N GLY A 197 -18.86 -15.03 -30.93
CA GLY A 197 -18.10 -15.55 -32.05
C GLY A 197 -17.39 -14.37 -32.71
N ALA A 198 -16.05 -14.31 -32.69
CA ALA A 198 -15.23 -13.71 -33.75
C ALA A 198 -13.73 -13.77 -33.39
N ARG A 199 -13.00 -14.58 -34.15
CA ARG A 199 -11.54 -14.56 -34.29
C ARG A 199 -11.13 -13.41 -35.23
N ARG A 200 -9.99 -12.78 -34.99
CA ARG A 200 -9.13 -12.26 -36.06
C ARG A 200 -7.67 -12.58 -35.76
N ARG A 201 -7.11 -13.47 -36.61
CA ARG A 201 -5.68 -13.50 -36.95
C ARG A 201 -5.47 -12.53 -38.10
N LEU A 202 -4.35 -11.82 -38.11
CA LEU A 202 -3.68 -11.47 -39.35
C LEU A 202 -2.19 -11.78 -39.19
N ALA A 203 -1.69 -12.60 -40.09
CA ALA A 203 -0.28 -12.82 -40.36
C ALA A 203 -0.02 -12.35 -41.80
N GLN A 204 1.13 -11.74 -42.05
CA GLN A 204 1.93 -11.74 -43.29
C GLN A 204 3.17 -10.85 -43.00
N ARG A 205 4.40 -11.37 -42.93
CA ARG A 205 5.33 -11.91 -43.94
C ARG A 205 5.97 -10.87 -44.88
N GLY A 206 7.29 -11.01 -45.05
CA GLY A 206 8.17 -10.35 -46.03
C GLY A 206 9.53 -10.04 -45.37
N ASP A 207 10.44 -10.99 -45.19
CA ASP A 207 11.45 -11.51 -46.14
C ASP A 207 12.40 -10.44 -46.73
N GLY A 208 13.73 -10.62 -46.53
CA GLY A 208 14.76 -9.99 -47.37
C GLY A 208 16.18 -9.83 -46.79
N ALA A 209 17.05 -10.82 -47.06
CA ALA A 209 18.51 -10.76 -47.38
C ALA A 209 19.48 -10.01 -46.41
N SER A 210 20.41 -10.66 -45.69
CA SER A 210 21.69 -11.31 -46.09
C SER A 210 22.83 -10.37 -46.57
N THR A 211 23.94 -10.32 -45.81
CA THR A 211 25.38 -10.32 -46.22
C THR A 211 26.24 -10.08 -44.96
N SER A 212 26.94 -11.08 -44.39
CA SER A 212 28.40 -11.31 -44.48
C SER A 212 29.24 -10.05 -44.75
N THR A 213 30.17 -9.60 -43.91
CA THR A 213 31.55 -10.09 -43.69
C THR A 213 32.17 -9.13 -42.66
N GLY A 214 32.96 -9.55 -41.67
CA GLY A 214 34.39 -9.79 -41.84
C GLY A 214 35.11 -9.53 -40.52
N ALA A 215 35.99 -10.45 -40.14
CA ALA A 215 36.87 -10.34 -38.99
C ALA A 215 38.01 -9.36 -39.25
N SER A 216 38.50 -8.67 -38.22
CA SER A 216 39.93 -8.35 -38.10
C SER A 216 40.32 -8.11 -36.64
N THR A 217 41.29 -8.89 -36.22
CA THR A 217 42.17 -8.71 -35.07
C THR A 217 43.07 -7.49 -35.25
N SER A 218 43.35 -6.72 -34.19
CA SER A 218 44.67 -6.10 -34.04
C SER A 218 45.03 -5.86 -32.57
N THR A 219 46.24 -6.31 -32.25
CA THR A 219 47.08 -6.14 -31.06
C THR A 219 47.86 -4.82 -31.08
N GLY A 220 48.24 -4.34 -29.89
CA GLY A 220 49.31 -3.34 -29.66
C GLY A 220 48.77 -1.98 -29.21
N ALA A 221 49.25 -1.32 -28.16
CA ALA A 221 50.46 -1.47 -27.35
C ALA A 221 50.19 -1.05 -25.90
#